data_AF-D2RPY3-F1
#
_entry.id   AF-D2RPY3-F1
#
_cell.length_a   1.000
_cell.length_b   1.000
_cell.length_c   1.000
_cell.angle_alpha   90.00
_cell.angle_beta   90.00
_cell.angle_gamma   90.00
#
_symmetry.space_group_name_H-M   'P 1'
#
loop_
_entity.id
_entity.type
_entity.pdbx_description
1 polymer ?
#
loop_
_entity_poly.entity_id
_entity_poly.type
_entity_poly.pdbx_seq_one_letter_code
_entity_poly.pdbx_strand_id
1 'polypeptide(L)' 'MSGFLVQIFARAVSRRLIREEKVGLEITKLETLLTLADRMDLPAEVVDPLEQTKAEAENGLESVRTLTA' A
#
# COMPACT_ATOMS: atom_id res chain seq x y z
N MET A 1 -33.81 6.62 1.14
CA MET A 1 -32.56 7.18 0.58
C MET A 1 -32.62 7.09 -0.95
N SER A 2 -32.35 8.19 -1.65
CA SER A 2 -32.31 8.21 -3.13
C SER A 2 -31.22 7.27 -3.65
N GLY A 3 -31.51 6.47 -4.69
CA GLY A 3 -30.55 5.54 -5.32
C GLY A 3 -29.26 6.20 -5.82
N PHE A 4 -29.27 7.52 -5.99
CA PHE A 4 -28.09 8.31 -6.35
C PHE A 4 -27.00 8.31 -5.26
N LEU A 5 -27.39 8.38 -3.99
CA LEU A 5 -26.44 8.35 -2.86
C LEU A 5 -25.80 6.96 -2.70
N VAL A 6 -26.56 5.90 -2.97
CA VAL A 6 -26.06 4.51 -2.93
C VAL A 6 -25.02 4.27 -4.02
N GLN A 7 -25.24 4.78 -5.24
CA GLN A 7 -24.25 4.67 -6.33
C GLN A 7 -22.97 5.44 -6.03
N ILE A 8 -23.05 6.65 -5.48
CA ILE A 8 -21.86 7.43 -5.10
C ILE A 8 -21.05 6.68 -4.04
N PHE A 9 -21.73 6.13 -3.03
CA PHE A 9 -21.07 5.39 -1.96
C PHE A 9 -20.41 4.10 -2.47
N ALA A 10 -21.12 3.30 -3.27
CA ALA A 10 -20.57 2.10 -3.90
C ALA A 10 -19.33 2.41 -4.76
N ARG A 11 -19.35 3.51 -5.51
CA ARG A 11 -18.21 3.95 -6.34
C ARG A 11 -17.05 4.48 -5.52
N ALA A 12 -17.30 5.05 -4.34
CA ALA A 12 -16.26 5.47 -3.40
C ALA A 12 -15.58 4.26 -2.73
N VAL A 13 -16.36 3.28 -2.27
CA VAL A 13 -15.87 2.02 -1.69
C VAL A 13 -15.06 1.23 -2.72
N SER A 14 -15.59 1.06 -3.93
CA SER A 14 -14.91 0.32 -5.00
C SER A 14 -13.56 0.94 -5.41
N ARG A 15 -13.49 2.27 -5.52
CA ARG A 15 -12.20 2.98 -5.74
C ARG A 15 -11.22 2.87 -4.58
N ARG A 16 -11.71 2.64 -3.36
CA ARG A 16 -10.88 2.51 -2.17
C ARG A 16 -10.31 1.09 -2.03
N LEU A 17 -11.13 0.06 -2.26
CA LEU A 17 -10.70 -1.34 -2.32
C LEU A 17 -9.58 -1.55 -3.34
N ILE A 18 -9.73 -0.97 -4.54
CA ILE A 18 -8.70 -1.01 -5.58
C ILE A 18 -7.39 -0.34 -5.13
N ARG A 19 -7.46 0.71 -4.28
CA ARG A 19 -6.26 1.35 -3.73
C ARG A 19 -5.57 0.49 -2.69
N GLU A 20 -6.31 -0.18 -1.81
CA GLU A 20 -5.73 -1.08 -0.81
C GLU A 20 -5.03 -2.27 -1.46
N GLU A 21 -5.66 -2.88 -2.48
CA GLU A 21 -5.06 -3.97 -3.27
C GLU A 21 -3.76 -3.52 -3.96
N LYS A 22 -3.78 -2.32 -4.58
CA LYS A 22 -2.59 -1.74 -5.21
C LYS A 22 -1.46 -1.51 -4.20
N VAL A 23 -1.76 -0.98 -3.02
CA VAL A 23 -0.74 -0.73 -1.98
C VAL A 23 -0.17 -2.05 -1.47
N GLY A 24 -0.99 -3.09 -1.29
CA GLY A 24 -0.51 -4.42 -0.95
C GLY A 24 0.49 -4.98 -1.96
N LEU A 25 0.21 -4.83 -3.27
CA LEU A 25 1.13 -5.26 -4.32
C LEU A 25 2.46 -4.49 -4.30
N GLU A 26 2.44 -3.18 -4.04
CA GLU A 26 3.67 -2.37 -3.94
C GLU A 26 4.51 -2.79 -2.71
N ILE A 27 3.88 -3.12 -1.58
CA ILE A 27 4.57 -3.65 -0.39
C ILE A 27 5.27 -4.97 -0.73
N THR A 28 4.58 -5.93 -1.35
CA THR A 28 5.17 -7.21 -1.78
C THR A 28 6.36 -7.01 -2.73
N LYS A 29 6.26 -6.04 -3.63
CA LYS A 29 7.36 -5.68 -4.53
C LYS A 29 8.56 -5.13 -3.76
N LEU A 30 8.35 -4.24 -2.79
CA LEU A 30 9.42 -3.70 -1.94
C LEU A 30 10.09 -4.79 -1.11
N GLU A 31 9.31 -5.73 -0.55
CA GLU A 31 9.87 -6.90 0.15
C GLU A 31 10.73 -7.78 -0.75
N THR A 32 10.29 -7.97 -2.01
CA THR A 32 11.07 -8.71 -3.00
C THR A 32 12.38 -7.98 -3.31
N LEU A 33 12.34 -6.65 -3.48
CA LEU A 33 13.54 -5.85 -3.74
C LEU A 33 14.51 -5.86 -2.56
N LEU A 34 14.01 -5.77 -1.33
CA LEU A 34 14.84 -5.88 -0.11
C LEU A 34 15.47 -7.27 0.01
N THR A 35 14.71 -8.33 -0.28
CA THR A 35 15.23 -9.70 -0.31
C THR A 35 16.34 -9.86 -1.37
N LEU A 36 16.19 -9.23 -2.54
CA LEU A 36 17.22 -9.25 -3.57
C LEU A 36 18.44 -8.42 -3.16
N ALA A 37 18.23 -7.26 -2.54
CA ALA A 37 19.30 -6.40 -2.05
C ALA A 37 20.16 -7.11 -1.00
N ASP A 38 19.53 -7.81 -0.06
CA ASP A 38 20.20 -8.66 0.95
C ASP A 38 21.06 -9.75 0.29
N ARG A 39 20.50 -10.48 -0.69
CA ARG A 39 21.24 -11.54 -1.42
C ARG A 39 22.42 -11.02 -2.24
N MET A 40 22.37 -9.76 -2.64
CA MET A 40 23.39 -9.10 -3.44
C MET A 40 24.39 -8.31 -2.59
N ASP A 41 24.21 -8.29 -1.26
CA ASP A 41 25.00 -7.48 -0.33
C ASP A 41 25.06 -6.00 -0.76
N LEU A 42 23.90 -5.44 -1.14
CA LEU A 42 23.81 -4.05 -1.58
C LEU A 42 24.05 -3.08 -0.42
N PRO A 43 24.68 -1.93 -0.67
CA PRO A 43 24.99 -0.96 0.38
C PRO A 43 23.71 -0.31 0.94
N ALA A 44 23.81 0.17 2.19
CA ALA A 44 22.73 0.83 2.90
C ALA A 44 22.11 2.02 2.13
N GLU A 45 22.91 2.73 1.33
CA GLU A 45 22.42 3.81 0.46
C GLU A 45 21.34 3.36 -0.55
N VAL A 46 21.28 2.06 -0.88
CA VAL A 46 20.24 1.44 -1.72
C VAL A 46 19.14 0.80 -0.88
N VAL A 47 19.48 0.20 0.27
CA VAL A 47 18.56 -0.53 1.15
C VAL A 47 17.67 0.43 1.95
N ASP A 48 18.25 1.43 2.59
CA ASP A 48 17.54 2.34 3.51
C ASP A 48 16.34 3.05 2.83
N PRO A 49 16.45 3.56 1.58
CA PRO A 49 15.29 4.16 0.91
C PRO A 49 14.16 3.17 0.62
N LEU A 50 14.48 1.89 0.38
CA LEU A 50 13.49 0.84 0.13
C LEU A 50 12.75 0.47 1.42
N GLU A 51 13.48 0.37 2.54
CA GLU A 51 12.89 0.14 3.86
C GLU A 51 12.00 1.30 4.28
N GLN A 52 12.46 2.54 4.08
CA GLN A 52 11.66 3.74 4.35
C GLN A 52 10.37 3.74 3.53
N THR A 53 10.46 3.49 2.22
CA THR A 53 9.29 3.46 1.33
C THR A 53 8.31 2.36 1.75
N LYS A 54 8.81 1.20 2.19
CA LYS A 54 7.96 0.11 2.70
C LYS A 54 7.21 0.54 3.95
N ALA A 55 7.90 1.13 4.93
CA ALA A 55 7.29 1.60 6.17
C ALA A 55 6.21 2.67 5.90
N GLU A 56 6.46 3.60 4.99
CA GLU A 56 5.48 4.61 4.56
C GLU A 56 4.24 3.97 3.92
N ALA A 57 4.43 2.96 3.06
CA ALA A 57 3.33 2.24 2.43
C ALA A 57 2.48 1.45 3.44
N GLU A 58 3.11 0.78 4.40
CA GLU A 58 2.44 0.05 5.50
C GLU A 58 1.60 1.00 6.37
N ASN A 59 2.20 2.12 6.81
CA ASN A 59 1.52 3.14 7.60
C ASN A 59 0.33 3.76 6.84
N GLY A 60 0.50 4.01 5.54
CA GLY A 60 -0.55 4.50 4.67
C GLY A 60 -1.71 3.50 4.55
N LEU A 61 -1.41 2.20 4.40
CA LEU A 61 -2.41 1.14 4.32
C LEU A 61 -3.17 0.98 5.63
N GLU A 62 -2.46 1.00 6.77
CA GLU A 62 -3.08 0.95 8.09
C GLU A 62 -4.03 2.13 8.32
N SER A 63 -3.59 3.35 7.97
CA SER A 63 -4.42 4.55 8.05
C SER A 63 -5.71 4.41 7.23
N VAL A 64 -5.61 3.83 6.02
CA VAL A 64 -6.78 3.58 5.17
C VAL A 64 -7.71 2.54 5.79
N ARG A 65 -7.19 1.47 6.40
CA ARG A 65 -7.99 0.43 7.07
C ARG A 65 -8.68 0.94 8.33
N THR A 66 -8.00 1.72 9.16
CA THR A 66 -8.55 2.29 10.40
C THR A 66 -9.69 3.27 10.13
N LEU A 67 -9.62 4.03 9.04
CA LEU A 67 -10.71 4.91 8.59
C LEU A 67 -11.94 4.15 8.06
N THR A 68 -11.89 2.83 7.96
CA THR A 68 -12.99 1.97 7.48
C THR A 68 -13.49 0.95 8.51
N ALA A 69 -12.81 0.84 9.66
CA ALA A 69 -13.26 0.05 10.81
C ALA A 69 -14.43 0.75 11.52
#